data_AF-A0A1Z4GMM1-F1
#
_entry.id   AF-A0A1Z4GMM1-F1
#
_cell.length_a   1.000
_cell.length_b   1.000
_cell.length_c   1.000
_cell.angle_alpha   90.00
_cell.angle_beta   90.00
_cell.angle_gamma   90.00
#
_symmetry.space_group_name_H-M   'P 1'
#
loop_
_entity.id
_entity.type
_entity.pdbx_description
1 polymer ?
#
loop_
_entity_poly.entity_id
_entity_poly.type
_entity_poly.pdbx_seq_one_letter_code
_entity_poly.pdbx_strand_id
1 'polypeptide(L)'
;MNIGIIEPYSSGFLEILPEGESSDYWLIAGIHINGEVFCPSPRLYRSERVALARAAQLYDWIVDHKQQIMAGNYFCSQLNLSLWYQPKVS
;
A
#
# COMPACT_ATOMS: atom_id res chain seq x y z
N MET A 1 3.66 -21.84 2.94
CA MET A 1 3.14 -20.60 3.55
C MET A 1 4.15 -19.46 3.34
N ASN A 2 3.94 -18.62 2.32
CA ASN A 2 4.58 -17.29 2.33
C ASN A 2 3.77 -16.47 3.35
N ILE A 3 4.42 -16.03 4.41
CA ILE A 3 3.78 -15.17 5.42
C ILE A 3 3.80 -13.75 4.84
N GLY A 4 2.72 -13.01 5.01
CA GLY A 4 2.69 -11.58 4.66
C GLY A 4 3.83 -10.82 5.32
N ILE A 5 4.28 -9.73 4.70
CA ILE A 5 5.40 -8.92 5.16
C ILE A 5 4.88 -7.58 5.65
N ILE A 6 5.37 -7.20 6.82
CA ILE A 6 5.22 -5.87 7.40
C ILE A 6 6.62 -5.27 7.41
N GLU A 7 6.91 -4.39 6.47
CA GLU A 7 8.22 -3.75 6.32
C GLU A 7 8.17 -2.33 6.90
N PRO A 8 8.98 -1.99 7.92
CA PRO A 8 9.08 -0.62 8.41
C PRO A 8 9.52 0.33 7.31
N TYR A 9 8.85 1.49 7.19
CA TYR A 9 9.21 2.51 6.21
C TYR A 9 8.93 3.91 6.74
N SER A 10 10.00 4.69 6.95
CA SER A 10 9.91 6.05 7.49
C SER A 10 9.13 6.10 8.81
N SER A 11 8.08 6.93 8.93
CA SER A 11 7.21 7.06 10.11
C SER A 11 6.05 6.05 10.12
N GLY A 12 6.13 4.99 9.32
CA GLY A 12 5.06 4.03 9.10
C GLY A 12 5.58 2.65 8.70
N PHE A 13 4.75 1.89 8.00
CA PHE A 13 5.13 0.58 7.47
C PHE A 13 4.32 0.20 6.22
N LEU A 14 4.89 -0.71 5.43
CA LEU A 14 4.33 -1.25 4.20
C LEU A 14 3.84 -2.66 4.47
N GLU A 15 2.57 -2.93 4.18
CA GLU A 15 1.97 -4.25 4.35
C GLU A 15 1.76 -4.90 2.98
N ILE A 16 2.38 -6.06 2.79
CA ILE A 16 2.39 -6.78 1.51
C ILE A 16 2.06 -8.24 1.74
N LEU A 17 1.17 -8.78 0.92
CA LEU A 17 0.71 -10.16 1.02
C LEU A 17 1.08 -10.93 -0.24
N PRO A 18 1.49 -12.20 -0.15
CA PRO A 18 1.48 -13.08 -1.31
C PRO A 18 0.03 -13.29 -1.77
N GLU A 19 -0.18 -13.46 -3.07
CA GLU A 19 -1.52 -13.74 -3.61
C GLU A 19 -2.04 -15.13 -3.21
N GLY A 20 -1.13 -16.07 -2.95
CA GLY A 20 -1.48 -17.41 -2.45
C GLY A 20 -0.28 -18.24 -2.05
N GLU A 21 -0.54 -19.40 -1.44
CA GLU A 21 0.50 -20.37 -1.12
C GLU A 21 1.10 -20.92 -2.42
N SER A 22 2.36 -20.60 -2.69
CA SER A 22 3.11 -20.92 -3.93
C SER A 22 2.90 -19.95 -5.10
N SER A 23 2.26 -18.79 -4.88
CA SER A 23 2.22 -17.73 -5.89
C SER A 23 3.51 -16.90 -5.84
N ASP A 24 4.10 -16.67 -7.01
CA ASP A 24 5.19 -15.69 -7.18
C ASP A 24 4.66 -14.25 -7.19
N TYR A 25 3.34 -14.07 -7.13
CA TYR A 25 2.70 -12.77 -7.15
C TYR A 25 2.42 -12.25 -5.74
N TRP A 26 2.57 -10.93 -5.62
CA TRP A 26 2.43 -10.19 -4.37
C TRP A 26 1.47 -9.02 -4.57
N LEU A 27 0.80 -8.63 -3.50
CA LEU A 27 -0.20 -7.57 -3.40
C LEU A 27 0.24 -6.57 -2.35
N ILE A 28 0.02 -5.29 -2.59
CA ILE A 28 0.13 -4.27 -1.52
C ILE A 28 -1.21 -4.26 -0.80
N ALA A 29 -1.23 -4.68 0.46
CA ALA A 29 -2.46 -4.74 1.27
C ALA A 29 -2.76 -3.38 1.91
N GLY A 30 -1.73 -2.66 2.36
CA GLY A 30 -1.89 -1.37 2.99
C GLY A 30 -0.59 -0.60 3.10
N ILE A 31 -0.72 0.73 3.05
CA ILE A 31 0.34 1.68 3.40
C ILE A 31 -0.08 2.35 4.71
N HIS A 32 0.70 2.15 5.76
CA HIS A 32 0.36 2.63 7.10
C HIS A 32 1.20 3.85 7.42
N ILE A 33 0.56 4.98 7.74
CA ILE A 33 1.22 6.26 8.00
C ILE A 33 0.59 6.89 9.24
N ASN A 34 1.38 7.09 10.32
CA ASN A 34 0.92 7.74 11.56
C ASN A 34 -0.37 7.13 12.18
N GLY A 35 -0.60 5.83 11.97
CA GLY A 35 -1.79 5.11 12.45
C GLY A 35 -3.02 5.21 11.53
N GLU A 36 -2.90 5.87 10.39
CA GLU A 36 -3.86 5.81 9.29
C GLU A 36 -3.46 4.72 8.29
N VAL A 37 -4.43 4.19 7.54
CA VAL A 37 -4.18 3.15 6.53
C VAL A 37 -4.69 3.61 5.18
N PHE A 38 -3.86 3.43 4.15
CA PHE A 38 -4.21 3.68 2.76
C PHE A 38 -4.16 2.36 1.99
N CYS A 39 -5.31 1.87 1.56
CA CYS A 39 -5.45 0.59 0.87
C CYS A 39 -5.55 0.81 -0.64
N PRO A 40 -4.54 0.41 -1.44
CA PRO A 40 -4.65 0.47 -2.89
C PRO A 40 -5.59 -0.61 -3.43
N SER A 41 -6.21 -0.35 -4.58
CA SER A 41 -6.95 -1.36 -5.34
C SER A 41 -6.03 -2.54 -5.65
N PRO A 42 -6.49 -3.80 -5.46
CA PRO A 42 -5.64 -4.98 -5.62
C PRO A 42 -4.91 -5.02 -6.96
N ARG A 43 -3.59 -5.26 -6.91
CA ARG A 43 -2.72 -5.41 -8.08
C ARG A 43 -1.62 -6.42 -7.81
N LEU A 44 -1.40 -7.31 -8.78
CA LEU A 44 -0.38 -8.35 -8.71
C LEU A 44 0.97 -7.84 -9.20
N TYR A 45 1.97 -8.00 -8.36
CA TYR A 45 3.37 -7.72 -8.64
C TYR A 45 4.15 -9.03 -8.71
N ARG A 46 5.03 -9.16 -9.72
CA ARG A 46 5.75 -10.42 -10.02
C ARG A 46 6.76 -10.89 -8.98
N SER A 47 6.97 -10.13 -7.90
CA SER A 47 7.83 -10.51 -6.78
C SER A 47 7.60 -9.58 -5.59
N GLU A 48 7.97 -10.07 -4.41
CA GLU A 48 8.01 -9.31 -3.16
C GLU A 48 8.76 -7.99 -3.31
N ARG A 49 10.00 -8.05 -3.84
CA ARG A 49 10.85 -6.87 -4.02
C ARG A 49 10.20 -5.81 -4.91
N VAL A 50 9.50 -6.23 -5.96
CA VAL A 50 8.77 -5.30 -6.84
C VAL A 50 7.58 -4.70 -6.11
N ALA A 51 6.84 -5.50 -5.33
CA ALA A 51 5.73 -5.00 -4.51
C ALA A 51 6.23 -3.98 -3.47
N LEU A 52 7.34 -4.26 -2.78
CA LEU A 52 7.98 -3.36 -1.81
C LEU A 52 8.39 -2.04 -2.45
N ALA A 53 9.10 -2.08 -3.58
CA ALA A 53 9.51 -0.87 -4.28
C ALA A 53 8.31 -0.02 -4.73
N ARG A 54 7.21 -0.67 -5.16
CA ARG A 54 5.97 0.03 -5.52
C ARG A 54 5.23 0.57 -4.31
N ALA A 55 5.23 -0.15 -3.19
CA ALA A 55 4.65 0.30 -1.93
C ALA A 55 5.39 1.54 -1.40
N ALA A 56 6.73 1.57 -1.46
CA ALA A 56 7.53 2.74 -1.11
C ALA A 56 7.20 3.96 -1.99
N GLN A 57 7.13 3.78 -3.31
CA GLN A 57 6.72 4.85 -4.23
C GLN A 57 5.32 5.39 -3.92
N LEU A 58 4.40 4.50 -3.55
CA LEU A 58 3.05 4.87 -3.17
C LEU A 58 3.03 5.62 -1.84
N TYR A 59 3.82 5.20 -0.85
CA TYR A 59 3.99 5.90 0.42
C TYR A 59 4.45 7.33 0.20
N ASP A 60 5.54 7.53 -0.54
CA ASP A 60 6.12 8.85 -0.77
C ASP A 60 5.09 9.75 -1.48
N TRP A 61 4.38 9.21 -2.46
CA TRP A 61 3.31 9.92 -3.15
C TRP A 61 2.15 10.32 -2.22
N ILE A 62 1.71 9.43 -1.32
CA ILE A 62 0.65 9.70 -0.35
C ILE A 62 1.05 10.84 0.60
N VAL A 63 2.29 10.84 1.08
CA VAL A 63 2.81 11.89 1.98
C VAL A 63 2.71 13.26 1.30
N ASP A 64 3.09 13.36 0.03
CA ASP A 64 3.05 14.60 -0.74
C ASP A 64 1.62 15.06 -1.09
N HIS A 65 0.65 14.13 -1.15
CA HIS A 65 -0.71 14.40 -1.66
C HIS A 65 -1.82 14.17 -0.63
N LYS A 66 -1.48 14.01 0.66
CA LYS A 66 -2.39 13.56 1.72
C LYS A 66 -3.74 14.30 1.75
N GLN A 67 -3.73 15.62 1.62
CA GLN A 67 -4.95 16.44 1.67
C GLN A 67 -5.97 16.08 0.58
N GLN A 68 -5.52 15.59 -0.59
CA GLN A 68 -6.40 15.22 -1.69
C GLN A 68 -7.10 13.88 -1.46
N ILE A 69 -6.50 13.01 -0.64
CA ILE A 69 -6.94 11.63 -0.42
C ILE A 69 -7.98 11.55 0.71
N MET A 70 -7.90 12.46 1.69
CA MET A 70 -8.75 12.45 2.90
C MET A 70 -10.26 12.65 2.63
N ALA A 71 -10.68 12.95 1.39
CA ALA A 71 -12.08 13.04 1.00
C ALA A 71 -12.76 11.66 0.76
N GLY A 72 -12.04 10.56 0.98
CA GLY A 72 -12.56 9.19 0.86
C GLY A 72 -11.77 8.38 -0.16
N ASN A 73 -12.44 7.94 -1.23
CA ASN A 73 -11.78 7.16 -2.28
C ASN A 73 -11.12 8.10 -3.27
N TYR A 74 -9.82 7.89 -3.50
CA TYR A 74 -9.05 8.72 -4.42
C TYR A 74 -8.50 7.89 -5.56
N PHE A 75 -8.70 8.34 -6.80
CA PHE A 75 -8.05 7.73 -7.96
C PHE A 75 -6.73 8.43 -8.27
N CYS A 76 -5.61 7.75 -8.04
CA CYS A 76 -4.28 8.22 -8.42
C CYS A 76 -4.01 7.90 -9.90
N SER A 77 -4.17 8.90 -10.76
CA SER A 77 -3.93 8.76 -12.21
C SER A 77 -2.48 8.41 -12.56
N GLN A 78 -1.52 8.95 -11.80
CA GLN A 78 -0.09 8.68 -12.00
C GLN A 78 0.27 7.20 -11.79
N LEU A 79 -0.37 6.56 -10.81
CA LEU A 79 -0.17 5.15 -10.50
C LEU A 79 -1.27 4.25 -11.09
N ASN A 80 -2.27 4.86 -11.74
CA ASN A 80 -3.44 4.24 -12.34
C ASN A 80 -4.25 3.36 -11.36
N LEU A 81 -4.28 3.70 -10.07
CA LEU A 81 -4.93 2.89 -9.03
C LEU A 81 -5.85 3.72 -8.15
N SER A 82 -6.83 3.06 -7.54
CA SER A 82 -7.69 3.68 -6.53
C SER A 82 -7.12 3.44 -5.14
N LEU A 83 -7.19 4.44 -4.27
CA LEU A 83 -6.81 4.41 -2.87
C LEU A 83 -8.06 4.57 -2.01
N TRP A 84 -8.20 3.70 -1.02
CA TRP A 84 -9.21 3.78 0.02
C TRP A 84 -8.52 4.23 1.30
N TYR A 85 -8.94 5.38 1.83
CA TYR A 85 -8.43 5.90 3.09
C TYR A 85 -9.24 5.33 4.26
N GLN A 86 -8.55 4.73 5.23
CA GLN A 86 -9.10 4.35 6.51
C GLN A 86 -8.48 5.24 7.59
N PRO A 87 -9.27 6.09 8.26
CA PRO A 87 -8.76 6.95 9.31
C PRO A 87 -8.32 6.13 10.51
N LYS A 88 -7.39 6.71 11.29
CA LYS A 88 -7.02 6.16 12.59
C LYS A 88 -8.26 6.00 13.47
N VAL A 89 -8.44 4.83 14.07
CA VAL A 89 -9.50 4.61 15.06
C VAL A 89 -9.14 5.40 16.31
N SER A 90 -10.01 6.31 16.72
CA SER A 90 -9.86 7.19 17.89
C SER A 90 -9.90 6.42 19.21
#